data_AF-A0A5E4K5P3-F1
#
_entry.id   AF-A0A5E4K5P3-F1
#
_cell.length_a   1.000
_cell.length_b   1.000
_cell.length_c   1.000
_cell.angle_alpha   90.00
_cell.angle_beta   90.00
_cell.angle_gamma   90.00
#
_symmetry.space_group_name_H-M   'P 1'
#
loop_
_entity.id
_entity.type
_entity.pdbx_description
1 polymer ?
#
loop_
_entity_poly.entity_id
_entity_poly.type
_entity_poly.pdbx_seq_one_letter_code
_entity_poly.pdbx_strand_id
1 'polypeptide(L)'
;MKIKPCNIFYRGNALGRVIGITMLVLLLAGNASALYDNEAQSFLGLINNYRAQNNLGPLSIDAALQDSANWMSNDMLTSCIAGKYSCSHTDSTGRTFDQRLRDFGYPAGTTASAGENIAWGYNGGATTAQQAFDLWKNSPGHNANMLGSSYVAIGISHSCTGGNCAWVNDFGSIVMRPYNPTPTPTPSPTPTPTPTPSPTPISTPIPTSTPAPTPIPTSTSTPTPTPAAGSISGYSINDINGNGKWDTGEKGLQGWTIRLTGTSKEGTYIRKEVLTDTTGFYKFQNVPAGRYTINEGLKAGFVPTGSSIYIISLAAGGNPVNNNFMAMKINN
;
A
#
# COMPACT_ATOMS: atom_id res chain seq x y z
N MET A 1 16.84 8.73 21.15
CA MET A 1 15.52 8.24 20.70
C MET A 1 14.47 8.75 21.69
N LYS A 2 13.44 9.47 21.26
CA LYS A 2 12.41 9.98 22.16
C LYS A 2 11.18 9.08 22.00
N ILE A 3 10.79 8.41 23.09
CA ILE A 3 9.60 7.56 23.16
C ILE A 3 8.61 8.28 24.08
N LYS A 4 7.37 8.52 23.62
CA LYS A 4 6.32 9.11 24.48
C LYS A 4 5.55 8.01 25.21
N PRO A 5 5.27 8.12 26.51
CA PRO A 5 4.42 7.15 27.21
C PRO A 5 2.97 7.20 26.71
N CYS A 6 2.38 6.03 26.46
CA CYS A 6 0.98 5.87 26.08
C CYS A 6 0.08 6.08 27.31
N ASN A 7 -0.69 7.17 27.35
CA ASN A 7 -1.75 7.35 28.35
C ASN A 7 -3.07 6.81 27.79
N ILE A 8 -3.59 5.76 28.43
CA ILE A 8 -4.95 5.23 28.20
C ILE A 8 -5.84 5.69 29.36
N PHE A 9 -7.08 6.08 29.01
CA PHE A 9 -8.32 6.31 29.78
C PHE A 9 -8.86 7.74 29.72
N TYR A 10 -10.09 7.91 29.20
CA TYR A 10 -11.29 8.31 29.97
C TYR A 10 -12.59 8.12 29.17
N ARG A 11 -13.63 7.62 29.85
CA ARG A 11 -15.05 7.70 29.49
C ARG A 11 -15.59 9.10 29.83
N GLY A 12 -16.54 9.64 29.07
CA GLY A 12 -17.39 10.74 29.54
C GLY A 12 -18.11 11.54 28.45
N ASN A 13 -19.44 11.51 28.48
CA ASN A 13 -20.38 12.28 27.64
C ASN A 13 -20.20 13.81 27.76
N ALA A 14 -20.48 14.55 26.69
CA ALA A 14 -21.39 15.71 26.73
C ALA A 14 -21.67 16.30 25.32
N LEU A 15 -22.93 16.73 25.17
CA LEU A 15 -23.55 17.42 24.04
C LEU A 15 -22.94 18.80 23.75
N GLY A 16 -22.99 19.25 22.49
CA GLY A 16 -22.92 20.68 22.19
C GLY A 16 -22.59 21.10 20.75
N ARG A 17 -23.65 21.47 20.01
CA ARG A 17 -23.73 22.50 18.95
C ARG A 17 -23.10 22.21 17.56
N VAL A 18 -24.01 22.00 16.62
CA VAL A 18 -23.79 22.10 15.16
C VAL A 18 -23.69 23.56 14.77
N ILE A 19 -22.54 23.98 14.23
CA ILE A 19 -22.41 25.19 13.42
C ILE A 19 -21.93 24.72 12.05
N GLY A 20 -22.81 24.83 11.05
CA GLY A 20 -22.49 24.50 9.67
C GLY A 20 -21.50 25.50 9.11
N ILE A 21 -20.28 25.04 8.80
CA ILE A 21 -19.34 25.75 7.95
C ILE A 21 -19.07 24.84 6.76
N THR A 22 -19.56 25.25 5.61
CA THR A 22 -19.29 24.64 4.31
C THR A 22 -17.78 24.75 4.03
N MET A 23 -17.01 23.71 4.34
CA MET A 23 -15.61 23.64 3.94
C MET A 23 -15.54 23.40 2.43
N LEU A 24 -15.16 24.46 1.71
CA LEU A 24 -14.59 24.38 0.38
C LEU A 24 -13.27 23.61 0.48
N VAL A 25 -13.29 22.32 0.15
CA VAL A 25 -12.08 21.48 0.06
C VAL A 25 -11.30 21.93 -1.17
N LEU A 26 -10.40 22.88 -0.96
CA LEU A 26 -9.34 23.20 -1.90
C LEU A 26 -8.35 22.03 -1.87
N LEU A 27 -8.49 21.10 -2.81
CA LEU A 27 -7.53 20.01 -3.01
C LEU A 27 -6.18 20.62 -3.42
N LEU A 28 -5.31 20.82 -2.42
CA LEU A 28 -3.89 20.99 -2.65
C LEU A 28 -3.31 19.62 -3.00
N ALA A 29 -2.88 19.47 -4.25
CA ALA A 29 -2.04 18.38 -4.72
C ALA A 29 -0.74 18.34 -3.91
N GLY A 30 -0.35 17.16 -3.43
CA GLY A 30 0.85 17.02 -2.62
C GLY A 30 1.12 15.62 -2.08
N ASN A 31 1.25 14.65 -2.99
CA ASN A 31 2.16 13.49 -2.98
C ASN A 31 2.21 12.48 -1.80
N ALA A 32 2.33 11.22 -2.23
CA ALA A 32 2.80 10.03 -1.51
C ALA A 32 1.77 9.28 -0.67
N SER A 33 1.03 8.37 -1.33
CA SER A 33 0.76 7.07 -0.71
C SER A 33 2.11 6.35 -0.51
N ALA A 34 2.82 6.62 0.59
CA ALA A 34 3.92 5.77 1.04
C ALA A 34 3.27 4.51 1.64
N LEU A 35 3.02 3.50 0.81
CA LEU A 35 3.77 2.25 0.75
C LEU A 35 3.76 1.52 2.10
N TYR A 36 2.90 0.51 2.19
CA TYR A 36 3.21 -0.65 3.01
C TYR A 36 4.49 -1.30 2.44
N ASP A 37 5.62 -0.77 2.87
CA ASP A 37 6.94 -1.05 2.36
C ASP A 37 7.52 -2.35 2.99
N ASN A 38 8.75 -2.70 2.63
CA ASN A 38 9.38 -3.92 3.13
C ASN A 38 9.62 -3.87 4.66
N GLU A 39 9.77 -2.67 5.24
CA GLU A 39 9.94 -2.47 6.67
C GLU A 39 8.60 -2.65 7.40
N ALA A 40 7.51 -2.10 6.88
CA ALA A 40 6.15 -2.35 7.38
C ALA A 40 5.78 -3.85 7.30
N GLN A 41 6.17 -4.53 6.23
CA GLN A 41 6.03 -6.00 6.06
C GLN A 41 6.80 -6.77 7.13
N SER A 42 8.08 -6.42 7.30
CA SER A 42 8.94 -7.05 8.31
C SER A 42 8.39 -6.84 9.71
N PHE A 43 7.87 -5.64 9.99
CA PHE A 43 7.22 -5.33 11.27
C PHE A 43 5.99 -6.22 11.50
N LEU A 44 5.12 -6.40 10.50
CA LEU A 44 3.94 -7.29 10.63
C LEU A 44 4.37 -8.71 11.02
N GLY A 45 5.44 -9.23 10.42
CA GLY A 45 6.01 -10.53 10.78
C GLY A 45 6.50 -10.58 12.23
N LEU A 46 7.26 -9.57 12.67
CA LEU A 46 7.78 -9.47 14.04
C LEU A 46 6.65 -9.43 15.09
N ILE A 47 5.64 -8.58 14.88
CA ILE A 47 4.54 -8.44 15.84
C ILE A 47 3.65 -9.69 15.89
N ASN A 48 3.37 -10.33 14.75
CA ASN A 48 2.56 -11.55 14.74
C ASN A 48 3.31 -12.73 15.40
N ASN A 49 4.63 -12.85 15.19
CA ASN A 49 5.44 -13.82 15.92
C ASN A 49 5.44 -13.55 17.43
N TYR A 50 5.55 -12.28 17.83
CA TYR A 50 5.52 -11.91 19.24
C TYR A 50 4.15 -12.17 19.89
N ARG A 51 3.06 -11.89 19.19
CA ARG A 51 1.70 -12.21 19.62
C ARG A 51 1.50 -13.72 19.77
N ALA A 52 2.00 -14.53 18.83
CA ALA A 52 1.95 -15.99 18.93
C ALA A 52 2.71 -16.52 20.16
N GLN A 53 3.90 -15.97 20.47
CA GLN A 53 4.65 -16.31 21.69
C GLN A 53 3.90 -15.97 22.99
N ASN A 54 2.91 -15.08 22.91
CA ASN A 54 2.06 -14.67 24.03
C ASN A 54 0.63 -15.23 23.92
N ASN A 55 0.42 -16.28 23.10
CA ASN A 55 -0.87 -16.97 22.91
C ASN A 55 -2.00 -16.07 22.36
N LEU A 56 -1.65 -15.10 21.51
CA LEU A 56 -2.60 -14.21 20.85
C LEU A 56 -2.68 -14.50 19.34
N GLY A 57 -3.86 -14.27 18.77
CA GLY A 57 -4.07 -14.37 17.32
C GLY A 57 -3.33 -13.29 16.53
N PRO A 58 -3.04 -13.54 15.24
CA PRO A 58 -2.33 -12.60 14.39
C PRO A 58 -3.20 -11.37 14.07
N LEU A 59 -2.53 -10.25 13.80
CA LEU A 59 -3.11 -9.05 13.22
C LEU A 59 -3.08 -9.14 11.69
N SER A 60 -4.13 -8.66 11.05
CA SER A 60 -4.22 -8.50 9.59
C SER A 60 -4.18 -7.03 9.22
N ILE A 61 -3.61 -6.69 8.05
CA ILE A 61 -3.62 -5.28 7.63
C ILE A 61 -5.04 -4.86 7.27
N ASP A 62 -5.46 -3.71 7.80
CA ASP A 62 -6.70 -3.04 7.42
C ASP A 62 -6.39 -1.76 6.64
N ALA A 63 -7.05 -1.58 5.49
CA ALA A 63 -6.77 -0.47 4.58
C ALA A 63 -7.10 0.89 5.19
N ALA A 64 -8.14 0.99 6.03
CA ALA A 64 -8.47 2.25 6.70
C ALA A 64 -7.41 2.63 7.73
N LEU A 65 -6.96 1.65 8.52
CA LEU A 65 -5.86 1.84 9.46
C LEU A 65 -4.55 2.15 8.73
N GLN A 66 -4.29 1.49 7.60
CA GLN A 66 -3.10 1.72 6.79
C GLN A 66 -3.07 3.13 6.21
N ASP A 67 -4.19 3.61 5.67
CA ASP A 67 -4.30 4.98 5.13
C ASP A 67 -4.10 6.03 6.24
N SER A 68 -4.68 5.80 7.42
CA SER A 68 -4.46 6.65 8.62
C SER A 68 -3.00 6.67 9.06
N ALA A 69 -2.37 5.49 9.18
CA ALA A 69 -0.98 5.36 9.60
C ALA A 69 -0.03 6.07 8.61
N ASN A 70 -0.30 5.95 7.30
CA ASN A 70 0.45 6.63 6.25
C ASN A 70 0.32 8.14 6.29
N TRP A 71 -0.89 8.64 6.56
CA TRP A 71 -1.08 10.07 6.76
C TRP A 71 -0.25 10.54 7.97
N MET A 72 -0.30 9.81 9.08
CA MET A 72 0.29 10.24 10.34
C MET A 72 1.81 10.21 10.31
N SER A 73 2.42 9.21 9.68
CA SER A 73 3.88 9.13 9.56
C SER A 73 4.44 10.29 8.72
N ASN A 74 3.77 10.67 7.62
CA ASN A 74 4.13 11.82 6.80
C ASN A 74 3.89 13.15 7.52
N ASP A 75 2.79 13.26 8.26
CA ASP A 75 2.51 14.41 9.10
C ASP A 75 3.59 14.59 10.17
N MET A 76 3.97 13.53 10.87
CA MET A 76 5.04 13.57 11.87
C MET A 76 6.38 14.01 11.26
N LEU A 77 6.73 13.48 10.08
CA LEU A 77 7.96 13.86 9.38
C LEU A 77 8.04 15.36 9.13
N THR A 78 6.94 15.94 8.66
CA THR A 78 6.90 17.35 8.23
C THR A 78 6.65 18.33 9.37
N SER A 79 5.76 17.99 10.31
CA SER A 79 5.30 18.91 11.35
C SER A 79 6.18 18.93 12.60
N CYS A 80 6.57 17.76 13.13
CA CYS A 80 7.34 17.66 14.37
C CYS A 80 8.80 17.27 14.13
N ILE A 81 9.09 16.31 13.25
CA ILE A 81 10.45 15.76 13.10
C ILE A 81 11.35 16.74 12.36
N ALA A 82 10.90 17.35 11.25
CA ALA A 82 11.67 18.35 10.52
C ALA A 82 12.09 19.54 11.41
N GLY A 83 11.16 20.00 12.27
CA GLY A 83 11.42 21.03 13.27
C GLY A 83 12.14 20.55 14.54
N LYS A 84 12.44 19.25 14.66
CA LYS A 84 13.02 18.59 15.85
C LYS A 84 12.21 18.79 17.15
N TYR A 85 10.89 18.93 17.02
CA TYR A 85 9.94 18.97 18.12
C TYR A 85 9.55 17.56 18.59
N SER A 86 8.84 17.49 19.72
CA SER A 86 8.30 16.22 20.21
C SER A 86 6.97 15.92 19.51
N CYS A 87 6.87 14.78 18.84
CA CYS A 87 5.64 14.35 18.16
C CYS A 87 4.55 13.96 19.17
N SER A 88 3.28 14.01 18.75
CA SER A 88 2.09 13.72 19.58
C SER A 88 1.17 12.74 18.86
N HIS A 89 0.24 12.11 19.60
CA HIS A 89 -0.87 11.33 19.01
C HIS A 89 -1.96 12.24 18.39
N THR A 90 -1.93 13.52 18.71
CA THR A 90 -2.71 14.56 18.02
C THR A 90 -1.92 15.02 16.82
N ASP A 91 -2.57 15.01 15.66
CA ASP A 91 -1.92 15.40 14.43
C ASP A 91 -1.84 16.92 14.20
N SER A 92 -1.11 17.36 13.17
CA SER A 92 -0.93 18.79 12.89
C SER A 92 -2.23 19.54 12.58
N THR A 93 -3.30 18.84 12.22
CA THR A 93 -4.63 19.41 11.99
C THR A 93 -5.46 19.53 13.26
N GLY A 94 -4.96 19.01 14.39
CA GLY A 94 -5.62 19.01 15.69
C GLY A 94 -6.50 17.79 15.95
N ARG A 95 -6.50 16.78 15.07
CA ARG A 95 -7.29 15.55 15.28
C ARG A 95 -6.60 14.65 16.27
N THR A 96 -7.35 14.08 17.21
CA THR A 96 -6.90 12.93 17.99
C THR A 96 -6.78 11.70 17.09
N PHE A 97 -5.98 10.71 17.50
CA PHE A 97 -5.78 9.50 16.68
C PHE A 97 -7.10 8.82 16.31
N ASP A 98 -8.02 8.66 17.27
CA ASP A 98 -9.32 8.03 17.04
C ASP A 98 -10.19 8.83 16.07
N GLN A 99 -10.12 10.17 16.11
CA GLN A 99 -10.81 11.01 15.12
C GLN A 99 -10.21 10.83 13.73
N ARG A 100 -8.87 10.80 13.61
CA ARG A 100 -8.19 10.52 12.35
C ARG A 100 -8.60 9.16 11.79
N LEU A 101 -8.60 8.11 12.61
CA LEU A 101 -9.03 6.76 12.21
C LEU A 101 -10.47 6.79 11.66
N ARG A 102 -11.39 7.50 12.31
CA ARG A 102 -12.78 7.68 11.83
C ARG A 102 -12.87 8.43 10.51
N ASP A 103 -12.06 9.46 10.32
CA ASP A 103 -12.02 10.21 9.06
C ASP A 103 -11.52 9.33 7.89
N PHE A 104 -10.62 8.39 8.17
CA PHE A 104 -10.17 7.36 7.22
C PHE A 104 -11.13 6.15 7.11
N GLY A 105 -12.26 6.20 7.81
CA GLY A 105 -13.33 5.22 7.72
C GLY A 105 -13.21 4.04 8.66
N TYR A 106 -12.30 4.05 9.65
CA TYR A 106 -12.24 3.04 10.70
C TYR A 106 -13.08 3.47 11.92
N PRO A 107 -14.01 2.65 12.45
CA PRO A 107 -14.98 3.07 13.48
C PRO A 107 -14.37 3.06 14.90
N ALA A 108 -13.22 3.72 15.07
CA ALA A 108 -12.50 3.81 16.34
C ALA A 108 -13.31 4.52 17.41
N GLY A 109 -13.43 3.90 18.59
CA GLY A 109 -14.16 4.43 19.74
C GLY A 109 -15.68 4.41 19.58
N THR A 110 -16.20 3.91 18.46
CA THR A 110 -17.64 3.72 18.23
C THR A 110 -17.99 2.23 18.27
N THR A 111 -17.86 1.51 17.16
CA THR A 111 -18.12 0.07 17.09
C THR A 111 -16.85 -0.78 17.13
N ALA A 112 -15.66 -0.16 17.08
CA ALA A 112 -14.38 -0.84 17.21
C ALA A 112 -13.50 -0.17 18.28
N SER A 113 -12.83 -1.01 19.08
CA SER A 113 -11.73 -0.55 19.93
C SER A 113 -10.49 -0.31 19.06
N ALA A 114 -9.71 0.71 19.39
CA ALA A 114 -8.51 1.08 18.64
C ALA A 114 -7.41 1.58 19.57
N GLY A 115 -6.17 1.51 19.10
CA GLY A 115 -4.99 2.06 19.77
C GLY A 115 -3.96 2.52 18.76
N GLU A 116 -2.97 3.30 19.19
CA GLU A 116 -1.90 3.79 18.33
C GLU A 116 -0.55 3.67 19.04
N ASN A 117 0.46 3.21 18.32
CA ASN A 117 1.86 3.38 18.70
C ASN A 117 2.55 4.29 17.67
N ILE A 118 3.29 5.29 18.15
CA ILE A 118 4.15 6.14 17.31
C ILE A 118 5.60 6.08 17.77
N ALA A 119 6.54 6.17 16.84
CA ALA A 119 7.96 6.30 17.14
C ALA A 119 8.65 7.17 16.08
N TRP A 120 9.79 7.75 16.44
CA TRP A 120 10.64 8.45 15.50
C TRP A 120 12.10 8.37 15.90
N GLY A 121 12.97 8.61 14.92
CA GLY A 121 14.40 8.71 15.15
C GLY A 121 15.08 9.65 14.18
N TYR A 122 16.31 10.00 14.54
CA TYR A 122 17.16 10.92 13.79
C TYR A 122 18.48 10.20 13.48
N ASN A 123 19.11 10.55 12.36
CA ASN A 123 20.45 10.11 12.00
C ASN A 123 20.67 8.59 12.15
N GLY A 124 19.75 7.77 11.63
CA GLY A 124 19.88 6.30 11.68
C GLY A 124 19.18 5.61 12.86
N GLY A 125 18.47 6.35 13.71
CA GLY A 125 17.57 5.77 14.70
C GLY A 125 16.18 5.46 14.11
N ALA A 126 15.60 4.32 14.49
CA ALA A 126 14.27 3.85 14.06
C ALA A 126 14.14 3.82 12.53
N THR A 127 15.20 3.39 11.86
CA THR A 127 15.19 3.23 10.41
C THR A 127 14.77 1.83 9.99
N THR A 128 14.61 0.91 10.94
CA THR A 128 14.25 -0.49 10.66
C THR A 128 13.11 -0.97 11.56
N ALA A 129 12.39 -1.98 11.07
CA ALA A 129 11.29 -2.66 11.74
C ALA A 129 11.74 -3.24 13.08
N GLN A 130 12.93 -3.87 13.13
CA GLN A 130 13.47 -4.43 14.37
C GLN A 130 13.72 -3.34 15.42
N GLN A 131 14.31 -2.21 15.03
CA GLN A 131 14.52 -1.09 15.95
C GLN A 131 13.19 -0.53 16.46
N ALA A 132 12.22 -0.27 15.57
CA ALA A 132 10.89 0.20 15.96
C ALA A 132 10.19 -0.79 16.90
N PHE A 133 10.28 -2.09 16.59
CA PHE A 133 9.71 -3.17 17.38
C PHE A 133 10.31 -3.23 18.79
N ASP A 134 11.63 -3.19 18.92
CA ASP A 134 12.31 -3.27 20.21
C ASP A 134 12.00 -2.04 21.10
N LEU A 135 11.83 -0.86 20.51
CA LEU A 135 11.43 0.34 21.25
C LEU A 135 10.04 0.20 21.86
N TRP A 136 9.08 -0.28 21.06
CA TRP A 136 7.72 -0.46 21.54
C TRP A 136 7.61 -1.64 22.51
N LYS A 137 8.30 -2.75 22.26
CA LYS A 137 8.34 -3.91 23.17
C LYS A 137 8.90 -3.56 24.55
N ASN A 138 9.94 -2.73 24.61
CA ASN A 138 10.56 -2.31 25.88
C ASN A 138 9.83 -1.14 26.57
N SER A 139 8.69 -0.70 26.03
CA SER A 139 7.88 0.38 26.60
C SER A 139 6.53 -0.17 27.07
N PRO A 140 6.22 -0.19 28.38
CA PRO A 140 5.03 -0.85 28.91
C PRO A 140 3.71 -0.45 28.22
N GLY A 141 3.52 0.86 27.97
CA GLY A 141 2.30 1.36 27.31
C GLY A 141 2.17 0.94 25.85
N HIS A 142 3.26 0.97 25.08
CA HIS A 142 3.24 0.54 23.68
C HIS A 142 3.16 -0.98 23.55
N ASN A 143 3.83 -1.70 24.45
CA ASN A 143 3.79 -3.16 24.50
C ASN A 143 2.37 -3.66 24.84
N ALA A 144 1.63 -2.93 25.68
CA ALA A 144 0.23 -3.22 25.94
C ALA A 144 -0.64 -3.15 24.66
N ASN A 145 -0.39 -2.18 23.76
CA ASN A 145 -1.06 -2.16 22.46
C ASN A 145 -0.66 -3.36 21.57
N MET A 146 0.63 -3.70 21.51
CA MET A 146 1.11 -4.84 20.71
C MET A 146 0.50 -6.18 21.15
N LEU A 147 0.24 -6.32 22.47
CA LEU A 147 -0.38 -7.49 23.09
C LEU A 147 -1.88 -7.32 23.37
N GLY A 148 -2.53 -6.29 22.79
CA GLY A 148 -3.97 -6.09 22.96
C GLY A 148 -4.74 -7.28 22.40
N SER A 149 -5.39 -8.04 23.27
CA SER A 149 -6.08 -9.29 22.91
C SER A 149 -7.35 -9.07 22.08
N SER A 150 -7.96 -7.89 22.19
CA SER A 150 -9.10 -7.49 21.37
C SER A 150 -8.71 -7.08 19.94
N TYR A 151 -7.42 -6.84 19.66
CA TYR A 151 -6.99 -6.37 18.34
C TYR A 151 -6.80 -7.55 17.37
N VAL A 152 -7.31 -7.36 16.15
CA VAL A 152 -7.20 -8.29 15.02
C VAL A 152 -6.79 -7.58 13.73
N ALA A 153 -6.79 -6.25 13.73
CA ALA A 153 -6.44 -5.40 12.60
C ALA A 153 -5.28 -4.47 12.96
N ILE A 154 -4.46 -4.12 11.96
CA ILE A 154 -3.39 -3.13 12.09
C ILE A 154 -3.16 -2.36 10.79
N GLY A 155 -2.77 -1.10 10.87
CA GLY A 155 -2.11 -0.34 9.80
C GLY A 155 -0.68 -0.03 10.21
N ILE A 156 0.30 -0.19 9.31
CA ILE A 156 1.72 -0.04 9.65
C ILE A 156 2.36 0.91 8.65
N SER A 157 2.82 2.06 9.11
CA SER A 157 3.53 3.01 8.26
C SER A 157 4.94 3.28 8.75
N HIS A 158 5.84 3.33 7.77
CA HIS A 158 7.23 3.71 7.91
C HIS A 158 7.52 4.80 6.87
N SER A 159 8.05 5.94 7.29
CA SER A 159 8.40 7.03 6.38
C SER A 159 9.69 7.70 6.82
N CYS A 160 10.61 7.91 5.88
CA CYS A 160 11.93 8.50 6.16
C CYS A 160 12.29 9.62 5.19
N THR A 161 13.02 10.61 5.68
CA THR A 161 13.65 11.66 4.86
C THR A 161 14.97 12.10 5.50
N GLY A 162 16.07 12.00 4.75
CA GLY A 162 17.39 12.46 5.20
C GLY A 162 17.90 11.76 6.47
N GLY A 163 17.56 10.48 6.68
CA GLY A 163 17.96 9.70 7.86
C GLY A 163 17.09 9.94 9.11
N ASN A 164 16.08 10.79 9.02
CA ASN A 164 15.02 10.93 10.04
C ASN A 164 13.82 10.08 9.62
N CYS A 165 13.25 9.31 10.55
CA CYS A 165 12.17 8.38 10.27
C CYS A 165 11.02 8.51 11.27
N ALA A 166 9.81 8.30 10.79
CA ALA A 166 8.58 8.17 11.54
C ALA A 166 7.98 6.78 11.37
N TRP A 167 7.46 6.23 12.46
CA TRP A 167 6.74 4.96 12.51
C TRP A 167 5.39 5.15 13.16
N VAL A 168 4.36 4.54 12.59
CA VAL A 168 2.98 4.55 13.12
C VAL A 168 2.38 3.15 12.97
N ASN A 169 1.87 2.61 14.08
CA ASN A 169 0.99 1.44 14.10
C ASN A 169 -0.37 1.84 14.64
N ASP A 170 -1.39 1.75 13.79
CA ASP A 170 -2.79 1.93 14.18
C ASP A 170 -3.42 0.54 14.38
N PHE A 171 -3.92 0.24 15.57
CA PHE A 171 -4.51 -1.05 15.94
C PHE A 171 -6.03 -0.98 15.96
N GLY A 172 -6.69 -2.10 15.66
CA GLY A 172 -8.13 -2.18 15.61
C GLY A 172 -8.73 -3.54 16.00
N SER A 173 -9.92 -3.53 16.60
CA SER A 173 -10.62 -4.75 17.05
C SER A 173 -11.46 -5.46 16.00
N ILE A 174 -11.55 -4.90 14.80
CA ILE A 174 -12.20 -5.52 13.64
C ILE A 174 -11.35 -5.28 12.39
N VAL A 175 -11.34 -6.23 11.46
CA VAL A 175 -10.85 -6.01 10.09
C VAL A 175 -12.04 -5.56 9.26
N MET A 176 -12.06 -4.29 8.87
CA MET A 176 -13.12 -3.70 8.05
C MET A 176 -12.85 -3.84 6.56
N ARG A 177 -11.60 -3.59 6.17
CA ARG A 177 -11.13 -3.57 4.79
C ARG A 177 -9.79 -4.30 4.72
N PRO A 178 -9.76 -5.62 4.49
CA PRO A 178 -8.50 -6.35 4.35
C PRO A 178 -7.60 -5.70 3.31
N TYR A 179 -6.39 -5.33 3.71
CA TYR A 179 -5.37 -4.77 2.83
C TYR A 179 -4.44 -5.89 2.38
N ASN A 180 -4.31 -6.10 1.07
CA ASN A 180 -3.43 -7.14 0.51
C ASN A 180 -2.28 -6.53 -0.29
N PRO A 181 -1.14 -6.29 0.35
CA PRO A 181 0.05 -5.75 -0.30
C PRO A 181 0.84 -6.85 -0.98
N THR A 182 1.06 -6.71 -2.28
CA THR A 182 1.86 -7.67 -3.03
C THR A 182 3.36 -7.48 -2.76
N PRO A 183 4.16 -8.54 -2.52
CA PRO A 183 5.59 -8.42 -2.25
C PRO A 183 6.37 -7.84 -3.44
N THR A 184 7.35 -6.99 -3.13
CA THR A 184 8.26 -6.35 -4.08
C THR A 184 9.23 -7.39 -4.66
N PRO A 185 9.35 -7.56 -6.00
CA PRO A 185 10.36 -8.46 -6.56
C PRO A 185 11.77 -7.88 -6.33
N THR A 186 12.68 -8.70 -5.82
CA THR A 186 14.11 -8.38 -5.68
C THR A 186 14.68 -8.00 -7.06
N PRO A 187 15.27 -6.80 -7.24
CA PRO A 187 15.84 -6.43 -8.54
C PRO A 187 17.02 -7.33 -8.90
N SER A 188 16.95 -7.95 -10.07
CA SER A 188 18.07 -8.68 -10.69
C SER A 188 19.18 -7.67 -11.09
N PRO A 189 20.47 -8.01 -10.95
CA PRO A 189 21.57 -7.08 -11.27
C PRO A 189 21.49 -6.60 -12.73
N THR A 190 21.62 -5.28 -12.92
CA THR A 190 21.56 -4.63 -14.24
C THR A 190 22.92 -4.77 -14.95
N PRO A 191 22.96 -5.22 -16.23
CA PRO A 191 24.21 -5.28 -16.99
C PRO A 191 24.72 -3.88 -17.35
N THR A 192 26.05 -3.69 -17.24
CA THR A 192 26.77 -2.45 -17.49
C THR A 192 26.63 -1.98 -18.95
N PRO A 193 26.24 -0.71 -19.23
CA PRO A 193 26.12 -0.21 -20.60
C PRO A 193 27.49 0.02 -21.27
N THR A 194 27.58 -0.34 -22.54
CA THR A 194 28.74 -0.12 -23.44
C THR A 194 28.78 1.35 -23.92
N PRO A 195 29.94 2.02 -23.96
CA PRO A 195 30.02 3.44 -24.30
C PRO A 195 29.71 3.74 -25.77
N THR A 196 28.96 4.82 -26.00
CA THR A 196 28.59 5.35 -27.34
C THR A 196 29.61 6.43 -27.79
N PRO A 197 30.03 6.48 -29.08
CA PRO A 197 31.05 7.42 -29.55
C PRO A 197 30.57 8.88 -29.64
N SER A 198 31.53 9.79 -29.42
CA SER A 198 31.38 11.26 -29.34
C SER A 198 31.20 11.92 -30.71
N PRO A 199 30.29 12.91 -30.88
CA PRO A 199 30.17 13.67 -32.12
C PRO A 199 31.23 14.77 -32.26
N THR A 200 31.61 15.03 -33.51
CA THR A 200 32.62 15.99 -34.01
C THR A 200 32.11 17.45 -33.99
N PRO A 201 32.95 18.46 -33.71
CA PRO A 201 32.51 19.86 -33.62
C PRO A 201 32.29 20.51 -34.99
N ILE A 202 31.20 21.28 -35.12
CA ILE A 202 30.90 22.15 -36.26
C ILE A 202 31.09 23.62 -35.84
N SER A 203 31.65 24.41 -36.76
CA SER A 203 32.08 25.80 -36.59
C SER A 203 30.96 26.83 -36.45
N THR A 204 31.27 27.88 -35.69
CA THR A 204 30.41 29.01 -35.30
C THR A 204 30.22 30.04 -36.40
N PRO A 205 28.98 30.44 -36.75
CA PRO A 205 28.74 31.63 -37.57
C PRO A 205 28.53 32.92 -36.74
N ILE A 206 28.89 34.03 -37.38
CA ILE A 206 28.95 35.44 -36.94
C ILE A 206 27.55 36.05 -36.74
N PRO A 207 27.36 37.01 -35.79
CA PRO A 207 26.06 37.59 -35.50
C PRO A 207 25.64 38.64 -36.55
N THR A 208 24.38 38.55 -37.01
CA THR A 208 23.71 39.58 -37.82
C THR A 208 22.41 40.00 -37.14
N SER A 209 22.11 41.30 -37.24
CA SER A 209 21.13 42.10 -36.50
C SER A 209 19.72 41.52 -36.32
N THR A 210 19.21 41.69 -35.10
CA THR A 210 17.86 41.36 -34.61
C THR A 210 16.74 42.14 -35.34
N PRO A 211 15.77 41.45 -35.96
CA PRO A 211 14.47 42.03 -36.29
C PRO A 211 13.46 41.87 -35.15
N ALA A 212 12.47 42.78 -35.13
CA ALA A 212 11.39 42.90 -34.15
C ALA A 212 10.52 41.64 -34.01
N PRO A 213 9.87 41.40 -32.85
CA PRO A 213 9.11 40.18 -32.59
C PRO A 213 7.84 40.10 -33.45
N THR A 214 7.77 39.08 -34.30
CA THR A 214 6.57 38.65 -35.03
C THR A 214 5.69 37.77 -34.12
N PRO A 215 4.35 37.91 -34.12
CA PRO A 215 3.47 37.12 -33.26
C PRO A 215 3.60 35.61 -33.53
N ILE A 216 3.72 34.82 -32.46
CA ILE A 216 3.82 33.36 -32.48
C ILE A 216 2.47 32.78 -32.95
N PRO A 217 2.43 31.94 -34.01
CA PRO A 217 1.22 31.21 -34.35
C PRO A 217 0.91 30.19 -33.26
N THR A 218 -0.34 30.20 -32.79
CA THR A 218 -0.89 29.24 -31.84
C THR A 218 -0.70 27.81 -32.35
N SER A 219 0.02 26.98 -31.60
CA SER A 219 0.21 25.56 -31.91
C SER A 219 -1.11 24.80 -31.76
N THR A 220 -1.69 24.40 -32.88
CA THR A 220 -2.81 23.45 -32.89
C THR A 220 -2.27 22.07 -32.49
N SER A 221 -2.69 21.55 -31.33
CA SER A 221 -2.28 20.23 -30.85
C SER A 221 -2.86 19.12 -31.74
N THR A 222 -2.02 18.41 -32.47
CA THR A 222 -2.37 17.15 -33.15
C THR A 222 -2.77 16.10 -32.11
N PRO A 223 -3.91 15.41 -32.24
CA PRO A 223 -4.32 14.38 -31.28
C PRO A 223 -3.30 13.23 -31.27
N THR A 224 -2.78 12.90 -30.10
CA THR A 224 -1.90 11.75 -29.89
C THR A 224 -2.69 10.45 -30.13
N PRO A 225 -2.15 9.47 -30.91
CA PRO A 225 -2.85 8.21 -31.16
C PRO A 225 -3.11 7.44 -29.85
N THR A 226 -4.35 6.97 -29.66
CA THR A 226 -4.75 6.18 -28.49
C THR A 226 -3.92 4.88 -28.42
N PRO A 227 -3.21 4.60 -27.30
CA PRO A 227 -2.43 3.38 -27.14
C PRO A 227 -3.28 2.12 -27.26
N ALA A 228 -2.76 1.08 -27.92
CA ALA A 228 -3.45 -0.20 -28.07
C ALA A 228 -3.61 -0.93 -26.71
N ALA A 229 -4.82 -1.40 -26.41
CA ALA A 229 -5.11 -2.17 -25.20
C ALA A 229 -4.66 -3.63 -25.35
N GLY A 230 -4.20 -4.24 -24.25
CA GLY A 230 -3.76 -5.63 -24.16
C GLY A 230 -4.75 -6.55 -23.42
N SER A 231 -4.28 -7.76 -23.07
CA SER A 231 -5.04 -8.72 -22.27
C SER A 231 -4.20 -9.42 -21.21
N ILE A 232 -4.83 -9.97 -20.16
CA ILE A 232 -4.16 -10.71 -19.07
C ILE A 232 -4.95 -11.97 -18.80
N SER A 233 -4.30 -13.14 -18.73
CA SER A 233 -4.99 -14.42 -18.51
C SER A 233 -4.20 -15.44 -17.67
N GLY A 234 -4.90 -16.44 -17.17
CA GLY A 234 -4.36 -17.57 -16.41
C GLY A 234 -5.43 -18.60 -16.09
N TYR A 235 -5.13 -19.50 -15.15
CA TYR A 235 -6.03 -20.53 -14.66
C TYR A 235 -6.17 -20.47 -13.13
N SER A 236 -7.29 -20.94 -12.59
CA SER A 236 -7.45 -21.28 -11.18
C SER A 236 -7.52 -22.80 -11.05
N ILE A 237 -6.68 -23.40 -10.22
CA ILE A 237 -6.46 -24.85 -10.15
C ILE A 237 -6.74 -25.37 -8.74
N ASN A 238 -7.44 -26.50 -8.68
CA ASN A 238 -7.63 -27.25 -7.44
C ASN A 238 -6.35 -28.04 -7.15
N ASP A 239 -5.51 -27.49 -6.28
CA ASP A 239 -4.30 -28.12 -5.81
C ASP A 239 -4.65 -29.21 -4.80
N ILE A 240 -4.59 -30.47 -5.23
CA ILE A 240 -5.09 -31.59 -4.43
C ILE A 240 -4.10 -31.95 -3.32
N ASN A 241 -2.81 -31.73 -3.57
CA ASN A 241 -1.74 -32.15 -2.67
C ASN A 241 -1.13 -30.99 -1.86
N GLY A 242 -1.52 -29.76 -2.17
CA GLY A 242 -1.15 -28.53 -1.50
C GLY A 242 0.28 -28.05 -1.75
N ASN A 243 0.92 -28.50 -2.83
CA ASN A 243 2.33 -28.20 -3.11
C ASN A 243 2.57 -26.89 -3.89
N GLY A 244 1.49 -26.21 -4.29
CA GLY A 244 1.52 -24.94 -5.02
C GLY A 244 1.91 -25.04 -6.49
N LYS A 245 1.88 -26.24 -7.09
CA LYS A 245 2.20 -26.50 -8.50
C LYS A 245 1.02 -27.15 -9.19
N TRP A 246 0.81 -26.84 -10.47
CA TRP A 246 -0.17 -27.56 -11.27
C TRP A 246 0.39 -28.91 -11.71
N ASP A 247 -0.06 -29.96 -11.06
CA ASP A 247 0.34 -31.34 -11.32
C ASP A 247 -0.64 -32.10 -12.23
N THR A 248 -0.18 -33.20 -12.81
CA THR A 248 -1.01 -34.10 -13.61
C THR A 248 -2.18 -34.64 -12.78
N GLY A 249 -3.40 -34.42 -13.26
CA GLY A 249 -4.64 -34.87 -12.59
C GLY A 249 -5.36 -33.78 -11.80
N GLU A 250 -4.73 -32.62 -11.61
CA GLU A 250 -5.36 -31.46 -10.99
C GLU A 250 -6.23 -30.70 -11.99
N LYS A 251 -7.45 -30.37 -11.56
CA LYS A 251 -8.49 -29.78 -12.41
C LYS A 251 -8.66 -28.30 -12.13
N GLY A 252 -9.07 -27.58 -13.16
CA GLY A 252 -9.47 -26.19 -13.02
C GLY A 252 -10.69 -26.00 -12.12
N LEU A 253 -10.70 -24.86 -11.45
CA LEU A 253 -11.75 -24.43 -10.54
C LEU A 253 -12.72 -23.51 -11.26
N GLN A 254 -13.92 -24.00 -11.58
CA GLN A 254 -14.95 -23.24 -12.31
C GLN A 254 -15.66 -22.20 -11.44
N GLY A 255 -15.98 -21.04 -12.03
CA GLY A 255 -16.81 -20.00 -11.42
C GLY A 255 -16.11 -19.32 -10.24
N TRP A 256 -14.79 -19.27 -10.23
CA TRP A 256 -13.98 -18.53 -9.28
C TRP A 256 -13.81 -17.10 -9.78
N THR A 257 -14.00 -16.14 -8.89
CA THR A 257 -13.86 -14.73 -9.24
C THR A 257 -12.38 -14.35 -9.27
N ILE A 258 -11.90 -13.90 -10.41
CA ILE A 258 -10.59 -13.26 -10.52
C ILE A 258 -10.81 -11.76 -10.68
N ARG A 259 -10.07 -10.98 -9.91
CA ARG A 259 -10.17 -9.53 -9.86
C ARG A 259 -8.90 -8.92 -10.44
N LEU A 260 -9.04 -7.87 -11.22
CA LEU A 260 -7.96 -7.03 -11.72
C LEU A 260 -8.16 -5.62 -11.18
N THR A 261 -7.14 -5.05 -10.54
CA THR A 261 -7.12 -3.65 -10.12
C THR A 261 -5.78 -3.01 -10.46
N GLY A 262 -5.74 -1.75 -10.83
CA GLY A 262 -4.48 -1.08 -11.10
C GLY A 262 -4.65 0.25 -11.81
N THR A 263 -3.57 0.77 -12.34
CA THR A 263 -3.57 2.09 -12.98
C THR A 263 -2.96 1.99 -14.36
N SER A 264 -3.63 2.58 -15.37
CA SER A 264 -3.07 2.72 -16.70
C SER A 264 -1.82 3.62 -16.68
N LYS A 265 -1.02 3.58 -17.74
CA LYS A 265 0.15 4.45 -17.89
C LYS A 265 -0.24 5.95 -17.87
N GLU A 266 -1.46 6.25 -18.29
CA GLU A 266 -2.08 7.57 -18.32
C GLU A 266 -2.69 7.98 -16.96
N GLY A 267 -2.56 7.14 -15.92
CA GLY A 267 -3.04 7.45 -14.58
C GLY A 267 -4.50 7.07 -14.32
N THR A 268 -5.19 6.39 -15.26
CA THR A 268 -6.58 5.97 -15.06
C THR A 268 -6.64 4.73 -14.18
N TYR A 269 -7.39 4.79 -13.07
CA TYR A 269 -7.65 3.61 -12.24
C TYR A 269 -8.61 2.65 -12.94
N ILE A 270 -8.23 1.37 -13.01
CA ILE A 270 -9.00 0.30 -13.65
C ILE A 270 -9.30 -0.77 -12.61
N ARG A 271 -10.57 -1.18 -12.56
CA ARG A 271 -11.05 -2.34 -11.81
C ARG A 271 -11.90 -3.21 -12.73
N LYS A 272 -11.60 -4.51 -12.80
CA LYS A 272 -12.38 -5.52 -13.55
C LYS A 272 -12.52 -6.79 -12.74
N GLU A 273 -13.58 -7.55 -12.97
CA GLU A 273 -13.75 -8.90 -12.43
C GLU A 273 -14.20 -9.85 -13.54
N VAL A 274 -13.73 -11.09 -13.49
CA VAL A 274 -14.12 -12.17 -14.39
C VAL A 274 -14.35 -13.46 -13.59
N LEU A 275 -15.14 -14.37 -14.14
CA LEU A 275 -15.29 -15.71 -13.60
C LEU A 275 -14.47 -16.69 -14.43
N THR A 276 -13.86 -17.68 -13.77
CA THR A 276 -13.20 -18.79 -14.45
C THR A 276 -14.21 -19.70 -15.15
N ASP A 277 -13.85 -20.22 -16.31
CA ASP A 277 -14.68 -21.16 -17.06
C ASP A 277 -14.59 -22.61 -16.53
N THR A 278 -15.17 -23.58 -17.25
CA THR A 278 -15.18 -25.00 -16.88
C THR A 278 -13.79 -25.63 -16.79
N THR A 279 -12.79 -25.02 -17.43
CA THR A 279 -11.38 -25.46 -17.39
C THR A 279 -10.57 -24.70 -16.34
N GLY A 280 -11.18 -23.77 -15.61
CA GLY A 280 -10.51 -22.87 -14.68
C GLY A 280 -9.88 -21.65 -15.33
N PHE A 281 -10.03 -21.46 -16.65
CA PHE A 281 -9.40 -20.36 -17.38
C PHE A 281 -10.13 -19.03 -17.14
N TYR A 282 -9.35 -17.94 -17.06
CA TYR A 282 -9.87 -16.58 -17.01
C TYR A 282 -9.08 -15.64 -17.93
N LYS A 283 -9.73 -14.59 -18.43
CA LYS A 283 -9.09 -13.56 -19.27
C LYS A 283 -9.71 -12.18 -19.10
N PHE A 284 -8.88 -11.18 -18.79
CA PHE A 284 -9.22 -9.77 -18.89
C PHE A 284 -8.85 -9.25 -20.28
N GLN A 285 -9.82 -8.78 -21.06
CA GLN A 285 -9.60 -8.14 -22.36
C GLN A 285 -9.61 -6.61 -22.23
N ASN A 286 -9.08 -5.93 -23.26
CA ASN A 286 -9.11 -4.47 -23.38
C ASN A 286 -8.56 -3.77 -22.14
N VAL A 287 -7.38 -4.20 -21.69
CA VAL A 287 -6.69 -3.62 -20.54
C VAL A 287 -5.64 -2.63 -21.08
N PRO A 288 -5.76 -1.32 -20.80
CA PRO A 288 -4.77 -0.33 -21.23
C PRO A 288 -3.36 -0.69 -20.75
N ALA A 289 -2.31 -0.18 -21.39
CA ALA A 289 -0.97 -0.29 -20.83
C ALA A 289 -0.95 0.28 -19.40
N GLY A 290 -0.28 -0.37 -18.46
CA GLY A 290 -0.37 0.02 -17.06
C GLY A 290 0.20 -1.03 -16.11
N ARG A 291 0.03 -0.78 -14.81
CA ARG A 291 0.44 -1.71 -13.77
C ARG A 291 -0.80 -2.20 -13.04
N TYR A 292 -1.03 -3.50 -13.12
CA TYR A 292 -2.21 -4.15 -12.59
C TYR A 292 -1.84 -5.23 -11.58
N THR A 293 -2.76 -5.48 -10.67
CA THR A 293 -2.75 -6.56 -9.71
C THR A 293 -3.93 -7.44 -10.04
N ILE A 294 -3.70 -8.73 -10.20
CA ILE A 294 -4.77 -9.72 -10.31
C ILE A 294 -4.76 -10.63 -9.08
N ASN A 295 -5.93 -10.94 -8.53
CA ASN A 295 -6.05 -11.82 -7.38
C ASN A 295 -7.28 -12.71 -7.49
N GLU A 296 -7.18 -13.88 -6.87
CA GLU A 296 -8.29 -14.82 -6.76
C GLU A 296 -9.18 -14.50 -5.56
N GLY A 297 -10.49 -14.56 -5.76
CA GLY A 297 -11.49 -14.57 -4.70
C GLY A 297 -11.65 -15.97 -4.13
N LEU A 298 -10.82 -16.32 -3.14
CA LEU A 298 -10.89 -17.60 -2.43
C LEU A 298 -12.31 -17.90 -1.92
N LYS A 299 -12.79 -19.12 -2.15
CA LYS A 299 -14.08 -19.59 -1.64
C LYS A 299 -13.92 -20.21 -0.26
N ALA A 300 -14.98 -20.15 0.55
CA ALA A 300 -15.02 -20.81 1.85
C ALA A 300 -14.67 -22.30 1.72
N GLY A 301 -13.83 -22.80 2.63
CA GLY A 301 -13.34 -24.18 2.60
C GLY A 301 -12.14 -24.42 1.68
N PHE A 302 -11.54 -23.37 1.11
CA PHE A 302 -10.29 -23.45 0.37
C PHE A 302 -9.20 -22.58 1.00
N VAL A 303 -7.96 -23.03 0.90
CA VAL A 303 -6.75 -22.27 1.24
C VAL A 303 -5.86 -22.11 0.02
N PRO A 304 -5.18 -20.97 -0.15
CA PRO A 304 -4.22 -20.80 -1.22
C PRO A 304 -2.99 -21.63 -0.92
N THR A 305 -2.47 -22.32 -1.92
CA THR A 305 -1.25 -23.15 -1.81
C THR A 305 -0.15 -22.68 -2.74
N GLY A 306 -0.49 -21.79 -3.68
CA GLY A 306 0.45 -21.05 -4.52
C GLY A 306 0.29 -19.55 -4.36
N SER A 307 0.67 -18.81 -5.40
CA SER A 307 0.50 -17.35 -5.41
C SER A 307 -0.98 -16.99 -5.36
N SER A 308 -1.39 -16.19 -4.38
CA SER A 308 -2.76 -15.65 -4.26
C SER A 308 -2.96 -14.35 -5.03
N ILE A 309 -1.91 -13.84 -5.67
CA ILE A 309 -1.84 -12.54 -6.31
C ILE A 309 -0.74 -12.51 -7.40
N TYR A 310 -0.98 -11.81 -8.51
CA TYR A 310 0.04 -11.49 -9.54
C TYR A 310 0.07 -9.99 -9.84
N ILE A 311 1.26 -9.40 -9.93
CA ILE A 311 1.46 -8.03 -10.43
C ILE A 311 1.89 -8.09 -11.88
N ILE A 312 1.16 -7.39 -12.74
CA ILE A 312 1.36 -7.38 -14.19
C ILE A 312 1.66 -5.95 -14.64
N SER A 313 2.90 -5.73 -15.10
CA SER A 313 3.24 -4.56 -15.90
C SER A 313 2.86 -4.85 -17.35
N LEU A 314 1.71 -4.32 -17.78
CA LEU A 314 1.18 -4.54 -19.12
C LEU A 314 1.70 -3.46 -20.08
N ALA A 315 2.50 -3.86 -21.06
CA ALA A 315 2.84 -3.01 -22.20
C ALA A 315 1.62 -2.81 -23.12
N ALA A 316 1.62 -1.74 -23.92
CA ALA A 316 0.57 -1.52 -24.92
C ALA A 316 0.46 -2.73 -25.87
N GLY A 317 -0.74 -3.28 -26.03
CA GLY A 317 -1.00 -4.51 -26.80
C GLY A 317 -0.45 -5.82 -26.21
N GLY A 318 0.11 -5.80 -25.00
CA GLY A 318 0.71 -6.99 -24.36
C GLY A 318 -0.31 -8.08 -23.99
N ASN A 319 0.16 -9.33 -23.87
CA ASN A 319 -0.69 -10.49 -23.55
C ASN A 319 -0.03 -11.47 -22.54
N PRO A 320 0.28 -11.06 -21.30
CA PRO A 320 0.79 -11.95 -20.26
C PRO A 320 -0.19 -13.09 -19.95
N VAL A 321 0.34 -14.31 -19.98
CA VAL A 321 -0.35 -15.58 -19.72
C VAL A 321 0.26 -16.28 -18.50
N ASN A 322 -0.28 -17.45 -18.11
CA ASN A 322 0.23 -18.30 -17.02
C ASN A 322 0.21 -17.66 -15.62
N ASN A 323 -0.71 -16.72 -15.39
CA ASN A 323 -0.91 -16.12 -14.07
C ASN A 323 -1.85 -17.01 -13.24
N ASN A 324 -1.37 -18.19 -12.83
CA ASN A 324 -2.23 -19.27 -12.34
C ASN A 324 -2.41 -19.27 -10.82
N PHE A 325 -3.63 -19.37 -10.32
CA PHE A 325 -3.91 -19.51 -8.89
C PHE A 325 -4.03 -20.99 -8.50
N MET A 326 -3.52 -21.35 -7.33
CA MET A 326 -3.58 -22.70 -6.77
C MET A 326 -4.29 -22.65 -5.42
N ALA A 327 -5.35 -23.43 -5.27
CA ALA A 327 -6.10 -23.51 -4.03
C ALA A 327 -6.43 -24.96 -3.67
N MET A 328 -6.19 -25.33 -2.42
CA MET A 328 -6.50 -26.65 -1.87
C MET A 328 -7.76 -26.58 -1.01
N LYS A 329 -8.65 -27.56 -1.18
CA LYS A 329 -9.83 -27.71 -0.33
C LYS A 329 -9.44 -28.25 1.04
N ILE A 330 -9.86 -27.58 2.10
CA ILE A 330 -9.72 -28.11 3.47
C ILE A 330 -10.84 -29.14 3.68
N ASN A 331 -10.47 -30.38 4.00
CA ASN A 331 -11.41 -31.37 4.48
C ASN A 331 -11.57 -31.18 6.00
N ASN A 332 -12.79 -30.88 6.44
CA ASN A 332 -13.18 -30.91 7.85
C ASN A 332 -13.29 -32.35 8.35
#